data_AF-A0A9E5YBD9-F1
#
_entry.id   AF-A0A9E5YBD9-F1
#
_cell.length_a   1.000
_cell.length_b   1.000
_cell.length_c   1.000
_cell.angle_alpha   90.00
_cell.angle_beta   90.00
_cell.angle_gamma   90.00
#
_symmetry.space_group_name_H-M   'P 1'
#
loop_
_entity.id
_entity.type
_entity.pdbx_description
1 polymer ?
#
loop_
_entity_poly.entity_id
_entity_poly.type
_entity_poly.pdbx_seq_one_letter_code
_entity_poly.pdbx_strand_id
1 'polypeptide(L)'
;MKKDYLIPLKRGLYIFSSQWRKIQPSVLFMANFLVLPSYVSLEQALGFYEIIPEKVTVITSVTTKKTKIFKNLVGSFEYRSIKEDLFFGFKKEIDNNQEFFIALPEKALLDYFYLNNHFQGDFSELESLRLQNLEVLNIKLLETYGLKYNKRIRKIAEVLIEFVKKEKGRYRRL
;
A
#
# COMPACT_ATOMS: atom_id res chain seq x y z
N MET A 1 -12.69 -10.68 -33.93
CA MET A 1 -12.37 -11.08 -32.54
C MET A 1 -13.68 -11.14 -31.75
N LYS A 2 -14.06 -12.32 -31.23
CA LYS A 2 -15.26 -12.42 -30.37
C LYS A 2 -15.03 -11.57 -29.11
N LYS A 3 -16.02 -10.74 -28.78
CA LYS A 3 -15.93 -9.63 -27.81
C LYS A 3 -15.68 -10.04 -26.35
N ASP A 4 -15.71 -11.34 -26.01
CA ASP A 4 -15.73 -11.79 -24.61
C ASP A 4 -14.53 -12.66 -24.17
N TYR A 5 -13.50 -12.80 -25.02
CA TYR A 5 -12.32 -13.61 -24.68
C TYR A 5 -11.25 -12.82 -23.93
N LEU A 6 -11.12 -11.52 -24.24
CA LEU A 6 -10.07 -10.65 -23.72
C LEU A 6 -10.68 -9.45 -23.02
N ILE A 7 -10.29 -9.23 -21.78
CA ILE A 7 -10.62 -8.06 -20.98
C ILE A 7 -9.44 -7.08 -21.07
N PRO A 8 -9.66 -5.84 -21.52
CA PRO A 8 -8.60 -4.83 -21.54
C PRO A 8 -8.23 -4.41 -20.11
N LEU A 9 -6.94 -4.40 -19.81
CA LEU A 9 -6.40 -3.83 -18.56
C LEU A 9 -5.95 -2.38 -18.76
N LYS A 10 -5.20 -2.14 -19.84
CA LYS A 10 -4.84 -0.82 -20.38
C LYS A 10 -4.59 -0.95 -21.89
N ARG A 11 -4.38 0.16 -22.61
CA ARG A 11 -4.03 0.12 -24.05
C ARG A 11 -2.83 -0.81 -24.27
N GLY A 12 -3.01 -1.82 -25.12
CA GLY A 12 -1.97 -2.80 -25.46
C GLY A 12 -1.76 -3.91 -24.43
N LEU A 13 -2.56 -3.97 -23.36
CA LEU A 13 -2.49 -5.01 -22.35
C LEU A 13 -3.88 -5.57 -22.04
N TYR A 14 -4.01 -6.88 -22.17
CA TYR A 14 -5.26 -7.61 -22.03
C TYR A 14 -5.05 -8.85 -21.17
N ILE A 15 -6.12 -9.33 -20.54
CA ILE A 15 -6.17 -10.59 -19.82
C ILE A 15 -7.30 -11.45 -20.41
N PHE A 16 -7.15 -12.77 -20.41
CA PHE A 16 -8.27 -13.65 -20.73
C PHE A 16 -9.40 -13.47 -19.70
N SER A 17 -10.64 -13.47 -20.18
CA SER A 17 -11.79 -13.44 -19.27
C SER A 17 -11.82 -14.68 -18.39
N SER A 18 -12.51 -14.58 -17.25
CA SER A 18 -12.50 -15.61 -16.19
C SER A 18 -12.82 -17.01 -16.69
N GLN A 19 -13.76 -17.12 -17.64
CA GLN A 19 -14.20 -18.38 -18.24
C GLN A 19 -13.15 -19.04 -19.16
N TRP A 20 -12.12 -18.31 -19.60
CA TRP A 20 -11.08 -18.80 -20.54
C TRP A 20 -9.67 -18.86 -19.93
N ARG A 21 -9.53 -18.68 -18.60
CA ARG A 21 -8.23 -18.74 -17.92
C ARG A 21 -8.16 -19.90 -16.93
N LYS A 22 -7.01 -20.57 -16.90
CA LYS A 22 -6.72 -21.70 -16.00
C LYS A 22 -6.40 -21.25 -14.57
N ILE A 23 -5.85 -20.06 -14.43
CA ILE A 23 -5.42 -19.46 -13.17
C ILE A 23 -6.06 -18.09 -13.09
N GLN A 24 -6.48 -17.70 -11.89
CA GLN A 24 -6.89 -16.36 -11.54
C GLN A 24 -5.64 -15.55 -11.20
N PRO A 25 -5.22 -14.55 -12.00
CA PRO A 25 -4.08 -13.74 -11.62
C PRO A 25 -4.37 -12.94 -10.36
N SER A 26 -3.33 -12.82 -9.53
CA SER A 26 -3.27 -11.90 -8.42
C SER A 26 -3.54 -10.47 -8.91
N VAL A 27 -4.46 -9.80 -8.24
CA VAL A 27 -4.72 -8.38 -8.48
C VAL A 27 -3.51 -7.51 -8.10
N LEU A 28 -2.71 -7.96 -7.13
CA LEU A 28 -1.49 -7.28 -6.68
C LEU A 28 -0.37 -7.40 -7.71
N PHE A 29 -0.21 -8.60 -8.29
CA PHE A 29 0.67 -8.80 -9.45
C PHE A 29 0.28 -7.90 -10.63
N MET A 30 -1.00 -7.89 -10.99
CA MET A 30 -1.50 -7.05 -12.10
C MET A 30 -1.24 -5.57 -11.84
N ALA A 31 -1.35 -5.11 -10.58
CA ALA A 31 -1.05 -3.73 -10.21
C ALA A 31 0.41 -3.36 -10.52
N ASN A 32 1.40 -4.21 -10.21
CA ASN A 32 2.78 -3.88 -10.56
C ASN A 32 3.04 -3.96 -12.07
N PHE A 33 2.36 -4.85 -12.79
CA PHE A 33 2.54 -5.00 -14.22
C PHE A 33 1.94 -3.84 -15.03
N LEU A 34 0.89 -3.21 -14.51
CA LEU A 34 0.21 -2.07 -15.14
C LEU A 34 1.09 -0.81 -15.22
N VAL A 35 1.93 -0.54 -14.21
CA VAL A 35 2.87 0.59 -14.20
C VAL A 35 4.20 0.17 -13.60
N LEU A 36 5.28 0.30 -14.38
CA LEU A 36 6.64 0.04 -13.92
C LEU A 36 7.48 1.32 -13.94
N PRO A 37 8.34 1.55 -12.92
CA PRO A 37 8.42 0.81 -11.66
C PRO A 37 7.27 1.18 -10.70
N SER A 38 6.74 0.22 -9.93
CA SER A 38 5.81 0.49 -8.84
C SER A 38 5.81 -0.64 -7.79
N TYR A 39 5.29 -0.34 -6.60
CA TYR A 39 4.96 -1.32 -5.56
C TYR A 39 3.59 -1.00 -4.96
N VAL A 40 2.88 -2.02 -4.48
CA VAL A 40 1.61 -1.88 -3.76
C VAL A 40 1.87 -1.20 -2.43
N SER A 41 1.13 -0.14 -2.10
CA SER A 41 1.32 0.67 -0.88
C SER A 41 -0.01 1.30 -0.44
N LEU A 42 0.05 2.24 0.50
CA LEU A 42 -1.10 2.98 1.02
C LEU A 42 -2.15 2.03 1.62
N GLU A 43 -3.43 2.34 1.48
CA GLU A 43 -4.54 1.57 2.04
C GLU A 43 -4.43 0.10 1.65
N GLN A 44 -4.13 -0.22 0.38
CA GLN A 44 -4.02 -1.62 -0.06
C GLN A 44 -2.95 -2.41 0.70
N ALA A 45 -1.78 -1.81 0.98
CA ALA A 45 -0.75 -2.48 1.77
C ALA A 45 -1.11 -2.52 3.26
N LEU A 46 -1.71 -1.45 3.80
CA LEU A 46 -2.20 -1.44 5.18
C LEU A 46 -3.25 -2.53 5.41
N GLY A 47 -4.20 -2.69 4.48
CA GLY A 47 -5.20 -3.75 4.51
C GLY A 47 -4.59 -5.15 4.32
N PHE A 48 -3.55 -5.29 3.49
CA PHE A 48 -2.81 -6.55 3.34
C PHE A 48 -2.16 -7.01 4.66
N TYR A 49 -1.65 -6.07 5.45
CA TYR A 49 -1.11 -6.34 6.79
C TYR A 49 -2.16 -6.25 7.90
N GLU A 50 -3.45 -6.13 7.54
CA GLU A 50 -4.57 -5.97 8.48
C GLU A 50 -4.40 -4.78 9.45
N ILE A 51 -3.62 -3.76 9.10
CA ILE A 51 -3.35 -2.59 9.95
C ILE A 51 -4.55 -1.66 10.05
N ILE A 52 -5.38 -1.61 9.01
CA ILE A 52 -6.63 -0.87 9.00
C ILE A 52 -7.82 -1.85 8.97
N PRO A 53 -8.93 -1.54 9.66
CA PRO A 53 -10.10 -2.42 9.67
C PRO A 53 -10.94 -2.32 8.39
N GLU A 54 -10.79 -1.24 7.61
CA GLU A 54 -11.57 -1.02 6.40
C GLU A 54 -11.18 -1.99 5.28
N LYS A 55 -12.19 -2.57 4.63
CA LYS A 55 -11.98 -3.35 3.40
C LYS A 55 -11.57 -2.42 2.26
N VAL A 56 -10.36 -2.61 1.76
CA VAL A 56 -9.83 -1.84 0.64
C VAL A 56 -10.34 -2.41 -0.68
N THR A 57 -10.96 -1.55 -1.50
CA THR A 57 -11.52 -1.93 -2.81
C THR A 57 -10.71 -1.39 -3.99
N VAL A 58 -9.85 -0.40 -3.73
CA VAL A 58 -8.96 0.22 -4.73
C VAL A 58 -7.55 -0.28 -4.48
N ILE A 59 -6.93 -0.85 -5.52
CA ILE A 59 -5.57 -1.35 -5.45
C ILE A 59 -4.63 -0.17 -5.63
N THR A 60 -4.13 0.35 -4.51
CA THR A 60 -3.23 1.50 -4.47
C THR A 60 -1.77 1.07 -4.59
N SER A 61 -1.00 1.81 -5.40
CA SER A 61 0.42 1.60 -5.61
C SER A 61 1.17 2.92 -5.66
N VAL A 62 2.45 2.89 -5.30
CA VAL A 62 3.35 4.03 -5.38
C VAL A 62 4.36 3.83 -6.52
N THR A 63 4.66 4.91 -7.23
CA THR A 63 5.56 4.91 -8.41
C THR A 63 6.39 6.18 -8.46
N THR A 64 7.55 6.13 -9.12
CA THR A 64 8.31 7.34 -9.50
C THR A 64 7.79 7.98 -10.79
N LYS A 65 6.83 7.35 -11.47
CA LYS A 65 6.17 7.89 -12.66
C LYS A 65 5.00 8.79 -12.30
N LYS A 66 4.35 9.37 -13.32
CA LYS A 66 3.16 10.21 -13.14
C LYS A 66 2.02 9.41 -12.51
N THR A 67 1.26 10.07 -11.64
CA THR A 67 0.00 9.57 -11.07
C THR A 67 -0.96 9.13 -12.18
N LYS A 68 -1.59 7.96 -12.00
CA LYS A 68 -2.52 7.36 -12.97
C LYS A 68 -3.62 6.59 -12.26
N ILE A 69 -4.78 6.51 -12.89
CA ILE A 69 -5.90 5.67 -12.46
C ILE A 69 -6.31 4.78 -13.64
N PHE A 70 -6.49 3.49 -13.38
CA PHE A 70 -7.08 2.55 -14.33
C PHE A 70 -8.34 1.96 -13.70
N LYS A 71 -9.47 2.10 -14.38
CA LYS A 71 -10.72 1.43 -14.02
C LYS A 71 -11.07 0.47 -15.16
N ASN A 72 -11.17 -0.81 -14.85
CA ASN A 72 -11.52 -1.85 -15.80
C ASN A 72 -12.37 -2.93 -15.13
N LEU A 73 -12.77 -3.97 -15.88
CA LEU A 73 -13.63 -5.05 -15.37
C LEU A 73 -12.97 -5.90 -14.27
N VAL A 74 -11.65 -5.78 -14.06
CA VAL A 74 -10.93 -6.51 -13.01
C VAL A 74 -10.90 -5.71 -11.70
N GLY A 75 -10.89 -4.37 -11.78
CA GLY A 75 -10.89 -3.52 -10.59
C GLY A 75 -10.47 -2.08 -10.86
N SER A 76 -10.28 -1.34 -9.77
CA SER A 76 -9.74 0.02 -9.78
C SER A 76 -8.30 0.01 -9.26
N PHE A 77 -7.38 0.52 -10.07
CA PHE A 77 -5.96 0.62 -9.75
C PHE A 77 -5.57 2.09 -9.72
N GLU A 78 -4.98 2.54 -8.62
CA GLU A 78 -4.53 3.91 -8.45
C GLU A 78 -3.02 3.95 -8.16
N TYR A 79 -2.33 4.82 -8.89
CA TYR A 79 -0.89 5.01 -8.79
C TYR A 79 -0.62 6.42 -8.32
N ARG A 80 0.06 6.54 -7.19
CA ARG A 80 0.46 7.83 -6.61
C ARG A 80 1.95 8.04 -6.83
N SER A 81 2.30 9.21 -7.37
CA SER A 81 3.69 9.57 -7.62
C SER A 81 4.41 9.94 -6.33
N ILE A 82 5.61 9.43 -6.14
CA ILE A 82 6.52 9.81 -5.05
C ILE A 82 7.89 10.21 -5.63
N LYS A 83 8.67 10.94 -4.84
CA LYS A 83 10.04 11.30 -5.19
C LYS A 83 10.94 10.05 -5.25
N GLU A 84 11.94 10.06 -6.12
CA GLU A 84 12.83 8.91 -6.34
C GLU A 84 13.61 8.50 -5.07
N ASP A 85 14.02 9.48 -4.26
CA ASP A 85 14.69 9.27 -2.96
C ASP A 85 13.80 8.59 -1.90
N LEU A 86 12.48 8.62 -2.10
CA LEU A 86 11.48 7.96 -1.26
C LEU A 86 10.97 6.63 -1.84
N PHE A 87 11.53 6.18 -2.98
CA PHE A 87 11.18 4.91 -3.62
C PHE A 87 12.00 3.75 -3.05
N PHE A 88 11.76 3.39 -1.79
CA PHE A 88 12.46 2.31 -1.06
C PHE A 88 11.50 1.54 -0.13
N GLY A 89 12.02 0.58 0.65
CA GLY A 89 11.26 0.01 1.77
C GLY A 89 10.10 -0.89 1.36
N PHE A 90 10.23 -1.54 0.21
CA PHE A 90 9.29 -2.54 -0.29
C PHE A 90 10.02 -3.87 -0.51
N LYS A 91 9.29 -4.97 -0.45
CA LYS A 91 9.79 -6.33 -0.66
C LYS A 91 8.99 -7.04 -1.75
N LYS A 92 9.55 -8.14 -2.23
CA LYS A 92 8.83 -9.09 -3.08
C LYS A 92 7.98 -10.01 -2.20
N GLU A 93 6.74 -10.22 -2.60
CA GLU A 93 5.80 -11.18 -2.03
C GLU A 93 5.20 -12.04 -3.14
N ILE A 94 4.58 -13.16 -2.74
CA ILE A 94 3.96 -14.10 -3.68
C ILE A 94 2.47 -14.23 -3.36
N ASP A 95 1.63 -14.00 -4.37
CA ASP A 95 0.20 -14.28 -4.32
C ASP A 95 -0.19 -15.05 -5.58
N ASN A 96 -0.93 -16.16 -5.42
CA ASN A 96 -1.30 -17.06 -6.52
C ASN A 96 -0.11 -17.50 -7.40
N ASN A 97 1.04 -17.83 -6.80
CA ASN A 97 2.31 -18.15 -7.48
C ASN A 97 2.84 -17.04 -8.41
N GLN A 98 2.42 -15.79 -8.17
CA GLN A 98 2.88 -14.62 -8.91
C GLN A 98 3.57 -13.63 -7.97
N GLU A 99 4.76 -13.20 -8.37
CA GLU A 99 5.58 -12.30 -7.58
C GLU A 99 5.17 -10.85 -7.78
N PHE A 100 4.95 -10.12 -6.69
CA PHE A 100 4.63 -8.69 -6.71
C PHE A 100 5.46 -7.95 -5.65
N PHE A 101 5.67 -6.66 -5.84
CA PHE A 101 6.29 -5.76 -4.87
C PHE A 101 5.24 -5.07 -4.01
N ILE A 102 5.45 -5.09 -2.70
CA ILE A 102 4.60 -4.44 -1.70
C ILE A 102 5.48 -3.71 -0.68
N ALA A 103 5.02 -2.53 -0.25
CA ALA A 103 5.64 -1.77 0.82
C ALA A 103 5.74 -2.61 2.09
N LEU A 104 6.84 -2.49 2.84
CA LEU A 104 6.87 -2.97 4.22
C LEU A 104 5.84 -2.19 5.05
N PRO A 105 5.30 -2.75 6.13
CA PRO A 105 4.31 -2.09 6.99
C PRO A 105 4.64 -0.65 7.37
N GLU A 106 5.91 -0.39 7.75
CA GLU A 106 6.39 0.94 8.12
C GLU A 106 6.39 1.89 6.93
N LYS A 107 6.79 1.38 5.75
CA LYS A 107 6.80 2.17 4.53
C LYS A 107 5.38 2.51 4.08
N ALA A 108 4.44 1.58 4.19
CA ALA A 108 3.04 1.77 3.83
C ALA A 108 2.40 2.89 4.67
N LEU A 109 2.64 2.92 5.98
CA LEU A 109 2.17 4.00 6.86
C LEU A 109 2.79 5.35 6.49
N LEU A 110 4.12 5.40 6.29
CA LEU A 110 4.79 6.65 5.91
C LEU A 110 4.36 7.16 4.54
N ASP A 111 4.12 6.27 3.58
CA ASP A 111 3.54 6.62 2.27
C ASP A 111 2.14 7.20 2.42
N TYR A 112 1.31 6.55 3.24
CA TYR A 112 -0.05 6.99 3.51
C TYR A 112 -0.05 8.41 4.07
N PHE A 113 0.74 8.69 5.10
CA PHE A 113 0.82 10.05 5.66
C PHE A 113 1.47 11.05 4.71
N TYR A 114 2.50 10.65 3.96
CA TYR A 114 3.17 11.54 3.00
C TYR A 114 2.25 11.98 1.87
N LEU A 115 1.44 11.06 1.32
CA LEU A 115 0.58 11.33 0.19
C LEU A 115 -0.81 11.88 0.58
N ASN A 116 -1.18 11.79 1.86
CA ASN A 116 -2.35 12.42 2.46
C ASN A 116 -1.95 13.68 3.27
N ASN A 117 -1.87 14.82 2.59
CA ASN A 117 -1.40 16.08 3.19
C ASN A 117 -2.33 16.69 4.25
N HIS A 118 -3.57 16.22 4.36
CA HIS A 118 -4.50 16.70 5.38
C HIS A 118 -4.15 16.19 6.79
N PHE A 119 -3.50 15.04 6.88
CA PHE A 119 -3.14 14.39 8.14
C PHE A 119 -2.02 15.16 8.84
N GLN A 120 -2.24 15.58 10.08
CA GLN A 120 -1.25 16.29 10.91
C GLN A 120 -0.48 15.32 11.83
N GLY A 121 -1.03 14.11 12.03
CA GLY A 121 -0.50 13.04 12.86
C GLY A 121 -0.42 13.39 14.32
N ASP A 122 -1.47 14.05 14.82
CA ASP A 122 -1.71 14.05 16.26
C ASP A 122 -2.26 12.70 16.73
N PHE A 123 -2.27 12.51 18.06
CA PHE A 123 -2.67 11.24 18.66
C PHE A 123 -4.15 10.91 18.37
N SER A 124 -5.02 11.92 18.30
CA SER A 124 -6.46 11.74 18.08
C SER A 124 -6.77 11.31 16.65
N GLU A 125 -6.03 11.85 15.67
CA GLU A 125 -6.11 11.42 14.28
C GLU A 125 -5.66 9.96 14.13
N LEU A 126 -4.58 9.55 14.82
CA LEU A 126 -4.14 8.15 14.84
C LEU A 126 -5.15 7.20 15.50
N GLU A 127 -5.78 7.61 16.60
CA GLU A 127 -6.88 6.85 17.23
C GLU A 127 -8.07 6.69 16.26
N SER A 128 -8.40 7.73 15.49
CA SER A 128 -9.51 7.70 14.53
C SER A 128 -9.31 6.71 13.38
N LEU A 129 -8.05 6.41 13.02
CA LEU A 129 -7.72 5.39 12.02
C LEU A 129 -7.98 3.97 12.50
N ARG A 130 -8.19 3.78 13.82
CA ARG A 130 -8.45 2.47 14.44
C ARG A 130 -7.40 1.43 14.04
N LEU A 131 -6.13 1.86 14.06
CA LEU A 131 -5.02 1.02 13.66
C LEU A 131 -4.95 -0.24 14.54
N GLN A 132 -4.78 -1.40 13.91
CA GLN A 132 -4.70 -2.70 14.57
C GLN A 132 -3.47 -3.48 14.04
N ASN A 133 -3.22 -4.67 14.57
CA ASN A 133 -2.06 -5.51 14.19
C ASN A 133 -0.70 -4.78 14.24
N LEU A 134 -0.51 -3.87 15.20
CA LEU A 134 0.68 -3.00 15.28
C LEU A 134 1.94 -3.73 15.75
N GLU A 135 1.83 -5.00 16.13
CA GLU A 135 2.92 -5.92 16.41
C GLU A 135 3.81 -6.17 15.19
N VAL A 136 3.25 -6.11 13.98
CA VAL A 136 4.02 -6.30 12.72
C VAL A 136 5.00 -5.16 12.47
N LEU A 137 4.80 -4.01 13.13
CA LEU A 137 5.65 -2.84 13.00
C LEU A 137 6.96 -2.99 13.78
N ASN A 138 8.06 -2.81 13.06
CA ASN A 138 9.40 -2.64 13.59
C ASN A 138 9.70 -1.16 13.82
N ILE A 139 9.73 -0.77 15.10
CA ILE A 139 9.97 0.61 15.54
C ILE A 139 11.28 1.18 14.98
N LYS A 140 12.36 0.39 14.92
CA LYS A 140 13.66 0.86 14.40
C LYS A 140 13.59 1.19 12.91
N LEU A 141 12.81 0.41 12.14
CA LEU A 141 12.57 0.69 10.73
C LEU A 141 11.73 1.94 10.57
N LEU A 142 10.68 2.11 11.38
CA LEU A 142 9.81 3.30 11.33
C LEU A 142 10.60 4.58 11.64
N GLU A 143 11.48 4.54 12.65
CA GLU A 143 12.43 5.62 12.98
C GLU A 143 13.36 5.90 11.79
N THR A 144 14.06 4.87 11.29
CA THR A 144 15.04 5.00 10.20
C THR A 144 14.40 5.52 8.92
N TYR A 145 13.21 5.03 8.58
CA TYR A 145 12.49 5.42 7.37
C TYR A 145 11.91 6.83 7.51
N GLY A 146 11.36 7.19 8.67
CA GLY A 146 10.82 8.52 8.95
C GLY A 146 11.85 9.63 8.78
N LEU A 147 13.14 9.35 9.08
CA LEU A 147 14.23 10.31 8.88
C LEU A 147 14.43 10.74 7.42
N LYS A 148 14.07 9.88 6.45
CA LYS A 148 14.20 10.18 5.02
C LYS A 148 13.13 11.13 4.49
N TYR A 149 12.01 11.27 5.20
CA TYR A 149 10.91 12.14 4.78
C TYR A 149 11.10 13.58 5.29
N ASN A 150 10.21 14.47 4.84
CA ASN A 150 10.16 15.86 5.28
C ASN A 150 9.81 15.98 6.79
N LYS A 151 10.00 17.19 7.34
CA LYS A 151 9.76 17.49 8.77
C LYS A 151 8.35 17.12 9.25
N ARG A 152 7.32 17.28 8.40
CA ARG A 152 5.94 16.89 8.73
C ARG A 152 5.89 15.39 9.01
N ILE A 153 6.29 14.57 8.05
CA ILE A 153 6.20 13.10 8.19
C ILE A 153 7.12 12.57 9.28
N ARG A 154 8.28 13.18 9.51
CA ARG A 154 9.13 12.83 10.64
C ARG A 154 8.40 12.99 11.98
N LYS A 155 7.71 14.12 12.18
CA LYS A 155 6.90 14.37 13.37
C LYS A 155 5.76 13.34 13.50
N ILE A 156 5.09 13.03 12.39
CA ILE A 156 4.01 12.01 12.38
C ILE A 156 4.58 10.63 12.75
N ALA A 157 5.77 10.28 12.26
CA ALA A 157 6.44 9.03 12.61
C ALA A 157 6.77 8.96 14.11
N GLU A 158 7.25 10.06 14.70
CA GLU A 158 7.51 10.15 16.15
C GLU A 158 6.24 9.90 16.97
N VAL A 159 5.13 10.58 16.64
CA VAL A 159 3.84 10.38 17.34
C VAL A 159 3.31 8.96 17.12
N LEU A 160 3.44 8.40 15.92
CA LEU A 160 3.06 7.02 15.63
C LEU A 160 3.87 6.02 16.47
N ILE A 161 5.16 6.26 16.67
CA ILE A 161 6.00 5.39 17.51
C ILE A 161 5.52 5.41 18.96
N GLU A 162 5.18 6.58 19.49
CA GLU A 162 4.60 6.71 20.83
C GLU A 162 3.24 6.00 20.93
N PHE A 163 2.40 6.16 19.91
CA PHE A 163 1.11 5.48 19.79
C PHE A 163 1.27 3.95 19.84
N VAL A 164 2.15 3.39 19.00
CA VAL A 164 2.41 1.94 18.95
C VAL A 164 2.97 1.43 20.29
N LYS A 165 3.87 2.18 20.94
CA LYS A 165 4.40 1.82 22.27
C LYS A 165 3.30 1.79 23.33
N LYS A 166 2.38 2.75 23.32
CA LYS A 166 1.24 2.82 24.24
C LYS A 166 0.30 1.63 24.04
N GLU A 167 -0.05 1.31 22.80
CA GLU A 167 -0.92 0.17 22.46
C GLU A 167 -0.28 -1.15 22.89
N LYS A 168 1.00 -1.39 22.58
CA LYS A 168 1.73 -2.59 23.06
C LYS A 168 1.77 -2.68 24.60
N GLY A 169 1.83 -1.54 25.29
CA GLY A 169 1.80 -1.46 26.76
C GLY A 169 0.43 -1.70 27.40
N ARG A 170 -0.67 -1.57 26.63
CA ARG A 170 -2.03 -1.94 27.06
C ARG A 170 -2.25 -3.45 27.01
N TYR A 171 -1.79 -4.11 25.95
CA TYR A 171 -1.91 -5.58 25.80
C TYR A 171 -1.09 -6.38 26.80
N ARG A 172 0.03 -5.84 27.33
CA ARG A 172 0.81 -6.50 28.39
C ARG A 172 0.16 -6.45 29.78
N ARG A 173 -0.94 -5.72 29.95
CA ARG A 173 -1.64 -5.54 31.23
C ARG A 173 -3.00 -6.26 31.30
N LEU A 174 -3.37 -6.98 30.24
CA LEU A 174 -4.53 -7.87 30.17
C LEU A 174 -4.04 -9.32 30.25
#